data_AF-A0A8T4A537-F1
#
_entry.id   AF-A0A8T4A537-F1
#
_cell.length_a   1.000
_cell.length_b   1.000
_cell.length_c   1.000
_cell.angle_alpha   90.00
_cell.angle_beta   90.00
_cell.angle_gamma   90.00
#
_symmetry.space_group_name_H-M   'P 1'
#
loop_
_entity.id
_entity.type
_entity.pdbx_description
1 polymer ?
#
loop_
_entity_poly.entity_id
_entity_poly.type
_entity_poly.pdbx_seq_one_letter_code
_entity_poly.pdbx_strand_id
1 'polypeptide(L)'
;ELLKVEEFLDGASTLFGKTAKTYVLNGWVPSSQVDEAVDTIQKSSDSYCTISIEDPKEGEKPPTLLSNPAQTKSLELLTNTYGSPKYEEIDPTTVMAVTFPLVFGLMFGDVGQGLLIISLGYFLRFRLRANEAVKKLGGTLILCGIAAMFVGFLYGSVFGLEGEHLKHYLGLELHPLLFNPMQDIPSAIAFALRVGVVLLILGCALNMANEVMHHKYVHAVVSPYGIAGIWLLLGGTLVVSKHGVNLTELIGDASLIPGIVLPIFLMFMGAWRDAGLSFGMALLEAYENATRYLLNSISFMRVSILAVVHVALSMIMVNIMGMLPATLLGSILTAGVFIGGNVAILMIEMFVSFIQTLRLHFYEWFSKFYSGGGKKFEPFKVMRKYTYI
;
A
#
# COMPACT_ATOMS: atom_id res chain seq x y z
N GLU A 1 -0.13 -30.59 -24.41
CA GLU A 1 0.34 -30.28 -23.04
C GLU A 1 1.57 -31.10 -22.69
N LEU A 2 1.54 -32.41 -22.86
CA LEU A 2 2.72 -33.28 -22.69
C LEU A 2 3.96 -32.77 -23.44
N LEU A 3 3.83 -32.37 -24.71
CA LEU A 3 4.91 -31.73 -25.47
C LEU A 3 5.48 -30.45 -24.81
N LYS A 4 4.64 -29.61 -24.20
CA LYS A 4 5.11 -28.41 -23.49
C LYS A 4 5.81 -28.74 -22.17
N VAL A 5 5.38 -29.82 -21.53
CA VAL A 5 6.03 -30.35 -20.33
C VAL A 5 7.39 -30.94 -20.70
N GLU A 6 7.45 -31.69 -21.79
CA GLU A 6 8.67 -32.32 -22.29
C GLU A 6 9.68 -31.28 -22.78
N GLU A 7 9.23 -30.25 -23.52
CA GLU A 7 10.05 -29.08 -23.89
C GLU A 7 10.58 -28.33 -22.66
N PHE A 8 9.75 -28.16 -21.62
CA PHE A 8 10.15 -27.52 -20.37
C PHE A 8 11.16 -28.35 -19.57
N LEU A 9 10.98 -29.68 -19.53
CA LEU A 9 11.91 -30.62 -18.90
C LEU A 9 13.24 -30.69 -19.65
N ASP A 10 13.21 -30.71 -20.98
CA ASP A 10 14.40 -30.72 -21.81
C ASP A 10 15.18 -29.42 -21.66
N GLY A 11 14.48 -28.27 -21.68
CA GLY A 11 15.04 -26.96 -21.35
C GLY A 11 15.69 -26.92 -19.96
N ALA A 12 15.05 -27.51 -18.94
CA ALA A 12 15.66 -27.62 -17.61
C ALA A 12 16.91 -28.51 -17.60
N SER A 13 16.90 -29.61 -18.37
CA SER A 13 18.04 -30.53 -18.49
C SER A 13 19.29 -29.87 -19.08
N THR A 14 19.12 -28.80 -19.86
CA THR A 14 20.24 -28.00 -20.41
C THR A 14 20.89 -27.08 -19.38
N LEU A 15 20.19 -26.72 -18.30
CA LEU A 15 20.71 -25.87 -17.23
C LEU A 15 21.57 -26.64 -16.23
N PHE A 16 21.59 -27.97 -16.31
CA PHE A 16 22.39 -28.80 -15.42
C PHE A 16 23.85 -28.85 -15.85
N GLY A 17 24.77 -28.75 -14.89
CA GLY A 17 26.18 -29.02 -15.15
C GLY A 17 26.36 -30.51 -15.47
N LYS A 18 26.95 -30.83 -16.62
CA LYS A 18 27.15 -32.23 -17.05
C LYS A 18 28.64 -32.55 -17.09
N THR A 19 29.02 -33.63 -16.44
CA THR A 19 30.30 -34.32 -16.63
C THR A 19 30.01 -35.70 -17.24
N ALA A 20 31.03 -36.41 -17.74
CA ALA A 20 30.86 -37.74 -18.38
C ALA A 20 30.11 -38.80 -17.53
N LYS A 21 30.04 -38.63 -16.21
CA LYS A 21 29.40 -39.57 -15.27
C LYS A 21 28.49 -38.93 -14.23
N THR A 22 28.41 -37.59 -14.17
CA THR A 22 27.77 -36.89 -13.06
C THR A 22 27.01 -35.67 -13.55
N TYR A 23 25.84 -35.45 -12.97
CA TYR A 23 25.03 -34.23 -13.14
C TYR A 23 25.14 -33.39 -11.88
N VAL A 24 25.30 -32.08 -12.05
CA VAL A 24 25.34 -31.10 -10.96
C VAL A 24 24.15 -30.18 -11.11
N LEU A 25 23.36 -30.08 -10.04
CA LEU A 25 22.17 -29.25 -9.96
C LEU A 25 22.31 -28.32 -8.77
N ASN A 26 22.28 -27.01 -9.05
CA ASN A 26 22.25 -25.98 -8.04
C ASN A 26 20.92 -25.23 -8.14
N GLY A 27 20.24 -25.07 -7.01
CA GLY A 27 18.93 -24.43 -6.97
C GLY A 27 18.61 -23.94 -5.57
N TRP A 28 17.70 -22.97 -5.51
CA TRP A 28 17.20 -22.43 -4.26
C TRP A 28 15.97 -23.23 -3.82
N VAL A 29 15.93 -23.60 -2.54
CA VAL A 29 14.79 -24.28 -1.92
C VAL A 29 14.40 -23.50 -0.66
N PRO A 30 13.10 -23.27 -0.40
CA PRO A 30 12.67 -22.65 0.85
C PRO A 30 13.09 -23.52 2.04
N SER A 31 13.58 -22.91 3.12
CA SER A 31 14.06 -23.62 4.32
C SER A 31 13.02 -24.59 4.90
N SER A 32 11.71 -24.29 4.75
CA SER A 32 10.61 -25.15 5.20
C SER A 32 10.40 -26.41 4.36
N GLN A 33 10.98 -26.50 3.16
CA GLN A 33 10.81 -27.60 2.19
C GLN A 33 12.12 -28.35 1.93
N VAL A 34 13.18 -28.05 2.68
CA VAL A 34 14.50 -28.69 2.49
C VAL A 34 14.41 -30.19 2.74
N ASP A 35 13.77 -30.61 3.84
CA ASP A 35 13.65 -32.02 4.20
C ASP A 35 12.86 -32.82 3.15
N GLU A 36 11.74 -32.26 2.67
CA GLU A 36 10.92 -32.87 1.63
C GLU A 36 11.68 -32.98 0.29
N ALA A 37 12.46 -31.95 -0.06
CA ALA A 37 13.28 -31.96 -1.26
C ALA A 37 14.39 -33.01 -1.18
N VAL A 38 15.09 -33.12 -0.05
CA VAL A 38 16.15 -34.12 0.19
C VAL A 38 15.58 -35.53 0.08
N ASP A 39 14.46 -35.81 0.75
CA ASP A 39 13.78 -37.10 0.70
C ASP A 39 13.37 -37.48 -0.73
N THR A 40 12.84 -36.51 -1.48
CA THR A 40 12.38 -36.73 -2.86
C THR A 40 13.55 -37.02 -3.79
N ILE A 41 14.67 -36.30 -3.65
CA ILE A 41 15.88 -36.49 -4.46
C ILE A 41 16.52 -37.85 -4.16
N GLN A 42 16.61 -38.25 -2.90
CA GLN A 42 17.16 -39.55 -2.50
C GLN A 42 16.34 -40.72 -3.05
N LYS A 43 15.01 -40.65 -2.95
CA LYS A 43 14.09 -41.65 -3.52
C LYS A 43 14.18 -41.74 -5.04
N SER A 44 14.35 -40.60 -5.72
CA SER A 44 14.40 -40.55 -7.18
C SER A 44 15.75 -40.99 -7.76
N SER A 45 16.81 -40.92 -6.95
CA SER A 45 18.19 -41.19 -7.36
C SER A 45 18.72 -42.53 -6.84
N ASP A 46 17.86 -43.37 -6.24
CA ASP A 46 18.23 -44.64 -5.59
C ASP A 46 19.45 -44.50 -4.65
N SER A 47 19.55 -43.38 -3.93
CA SER A 47 20.67 -43.01 -3.03
C SER A 47 22.04 -42.76 -3.69
N TYR A 48 22.14 -42.71 -5.02
CA TYR A 48 23.38 -42.33 -5.73
C TYR A 48 23.55 -40.80 -5.86
N CYS A 49 23.33 -40.05 -4.77
CA CYS A 49 23.45 -38.59 -4.76
C CYS A 49 24.21 -38.08 -3.54
N THR A 50 25.01 -37.03 -3.73
CA THR A 50 25.57 -36.22 -2.64
C THR A 50 24.88 -34.87 -2.66
N ILE A 51 24.27 -34.49 -1.53
CA ILE A 51 23.53 -33.24 -1.38
C ILE A 51 24.31 -32.34 -0.42
N SER A 52 24.68 -31.14 -0.86
CA SER A 52 25.22 -30.10 0.00
C SER A 52 24.13 -29.05 0.23
N ILE A 53 23.86 -28.71 1.48
CA ILE A 53 22.92 -27.66 1.87
C ILE A 53 23.76 -26.56 2.50
N GLU A 54 23.75 -25.38 1.88
CA GLU A 54 24.47 -24.20 2.36
C GLU A 54 23.47 -23.04 2.43
N ASP A 55 23.53 -22.28 3.51
CA ASP A 55 22.82 -21.01 3.61
C ASP A 55 23.42 -19.99 2.62
N PRO A 56 22.61 -19.06 2.09
CA PRO A 56 23.10 -18.04 1.16
C PRO A 56 24.26 -17.26 1.77
N LYS A 57 25.38 -17.18 1.04
CA LYS A 57 26.58 -16.44 1.48
C LYS A 57 26.42 -14.93 1.22
N GLU A 58 27.15 -14.11 1.98
CA GLU A 58 27.18 -12.66 1.78
C GLU A 58 27.54 -12.32 0.31
N GLY A 59 26.61 -11.67 -0.41
CA GLY A 59 26.75 -11.29 -1.81
C GLY A 59 25.97 -12.16 -2.82
N GLU A 60 25.46 -13.32 -2.39
CA GLU A 60 24.50 -14.09 -3.20
C GLU A 60 23.11 -13.43 -3.16
N LYS A 61 22.37 -13.52 -4.28
CA LYS A 61 21.04 -12.93 -4.41
C LYS A 61 19.98 -14.02 -4.46
N PRO A 62 19.59 -14.60 -3.30
CA PRO A 62 18.54 -15.61 -3.26
C PRO A 62 17.21 -15.02 -3.77
N PRO A 63 16.38 -15.85 -4.41
CA PRO A 63 15.05 -15.47 -4.81
C PRO A 63 14.11 -15.31 -3.60
N THR A 64 13.19 -14.36 -3.69
CA THR A 64 12.27 -14.02 -2.60
C THR A 64 10.97 -14.80 -2.75
N LEU A 65 10.63 -15.58 -1.72
CA LEU A 65 9.32 -16.24 -1.58
C LEU A 65 8.48 -15.49 -0.53
N LEU A 66 7.37 -14.90 -0.96
CA LEU A 66 6.42 -14.25 -0.06
C LEU A 66 5.52 -15.30 0.59
N SER A 67 5.51 -15.35 1.92
CA SER A 67 4.61 -16.21 2.71
C SER A 67 3.65 -15.35 3.53
N ASN A 68 2.60 -14.85 2.86
CA ASN A 68 1.61 -13.99 3.49
C ASN A 68 0.36 -14.76 3.96
N PRO A 69 -0.24 -14.37 5.11
CA PRO A 69 -1.54 -14.88 5.53
C PRO A 69 -2.62 -14.78 4.44
N ALA A 70 -3.60 -15.69 4.46
CA ALA A 70 -4.64 -15.77 3.43
C ALA A 70 -5.46 -14.47 3.25
N GLN A 71 -5.51 -13.62 4.28
CA GLN A 71 -6.18 -12.32 4.26
C GLN A 71 -5.35 -11.24 3.55
N THR A 72 -4.03 -11.23 3.71
CA THR A 72 -3.12 -10.22 3.14
C THR A 72 -2.61 -10.62 1.75
N LYS A 73 -2.72 -11.90 1.39
CA LYS A 73 -2.33 -12.49 0.09
C LYS A 73 -2.93 -11.77 -1.13
N SER A 74 -4.10 -11.14 -0.98
CA SER A 74 -4.72 -10.36 -2.05
C SER A 74 -3.91 -9.12 -2.45
N LEU A 75 -3.20 -8.49 -1.51
CA LEU A 75 -2.41 -7.30 -1.77
C LEU A 75 -1.01 -7.59 -2.34
N GLU A 76 -0.57 -8.85 -2.32
CA GLU A 76 0.69 -9.25 -2.98
C GLU A 76 0.71 -8.86 -4.47
N LEU A 77 -0.45 -8.86 -5.14
CA LEU A 77 -0.52 -8.43 -6.52
C LEU A 77 -0.07 -6.98 -6.67
N LEU A 78 -0.46 -6.11 -5.73
CA LEU A 78 -0.11 -4.70 -5.75
C LEU A 78 1.37 -4.53 -5.45
N THR A 79 1.88 -5.19 -4.41
CA THR A 79 3.32 -5.17 -4.08
C THR A 79 4.18 -5.60 -5.26
N ASN A 80 3.85 -6.74 -5.88
CA ASN A 80 4.60 -7.29 -7.02
C ASN A 80 4.52 -6.42 -8.28
N THR A 81 3.48 -5.58 -8.42
CA THR A 81 3.36 -4.67 -9.56
C THR A 81 4.37 -3.51 -9.47
N TYR A 82 4.74 -3.12 -8.25
CA TYR A 82 5.81 -2.13 -8.04
C TYR A 82 7.20 -2.74 -8.22
N GLY A 83 7.38 -3.96 -7.73
CA GLY A 83 8.60 -4.76 -7.85
C GLY A 83 8.58 -5.89 -6.83
N SER A 84 9.45 -6.89 -6.93
CA SER A 84 9.57 -7.91 -5.88
C SER A 84 10.55 -7.46 -4.78
N PRO A 85 10.27 -7.76 -3.49
CA PRO A 85 11.17 -7.37 -2.41
C PRO A 85 12.48 -8.11 -2.54
N LYS A 86 13.59 -7.48 -2.13
CA LYS A 86 14.84 -8.23 -1.93
C LYS A 86 14.65 -9.23 -0.79
N TYR A 87 15.44 -10.30 -0.81
CA TYR A 87 15.35 -11.37 0.18
C TYR A 87 15.47 -10.86 1.62
N GLU A 88 16.29 -9.84 1.82
CA GLU A 88 16.57 -9.26 3.13
C GLU A 88 15.72 -8.02 3.46
N GLU A 89 14.74 -7.68 2.62
CA GLU A 89 13.82 -6.56 2.88
C GLU A 89 12.56 -7.04 3.59
N ILE A 90 12.04 -6.22 4.50
CA ILE A 90 10.77 -6.48 5.15
C ILE A 90 9.64 -6.41 4.12
N ASP A 91 8.79 -7.44 4.06
CA ASP A 91 7.63 -7.45 3.17
C ASP A 91 6.58 -6.41 3.61
N PRO A 92 6.28 -5.39 2.78
CA PRO A 92 5.28 -4.39 3.12
C PRO A 92 3.85 -4.92 3.09
N THR A 93 3.60 -6.09 2.50
CA THR A 93 2.25 -6.57 2.16
C THR A 93 1.34 -6.65 3.39
N THR A 94 1.87 -7.04 4.55
CA THR A 94 1.07 -7.14 5.79
C THR A 94 0.65 -5.75 6.30
N VAL A 95 1.55 -4.78 6.26
CA VAL A 95 1.25 -3.41 6.67
C VAL A 95 0.32 -2.73 5.65
N MET A 96 0.61 -2.93 4.36
CA MET A 96 -0.22 -2.46 3.25
C MET A 96 -1.65 -3.00 3.34
N ALA A 97 -1.84 -4.23 3.81
CA ALA A 97 -3.17 -4.82 3.96
C ALA A 97 -4.08 -4.05 4.94
N VAL A 98 -3.51 -3.25 5.82
CA VAL A 98 -4.24 -2.37 6.75
C VAL A 98 -4.26 -0.94 6.21
N THR A 99 -3.11 -0.40 5.81
CA THR A 99 -3.01 1.02 5.42
C THR A 99 -3.69 1.32 4.10
N PHE A 100 -3.61 0.41 3.12
CA PHE A 100 -4.16 0.63 1.78
C PHE A 100 -5.69 0.71 1.81
N PRO A 101 -6.43 -0.27 2.39
CA PRO A 101 -7.87 -0.14 2.55
C PRO A 101 -8.27 1.08 3.37
N LEU A 102 -7.52 1.43 4.43
CA LEU A 102 -7.82 2.58 5.26
C LEU A 102 -7.74 3.90 4.49
N VAL A 103 -6.65 4.14 3.74
CA VAL A 103 -6.49 5.36 2.93
C VAL A 103 -7.56 5.43 1.83
N PHE A 104 -7.86 4.29 1.20
CA PHE A 104 -8.96 4.21 0.23
C PHE A 104 -10.31 4.57 0.89
N GLY A 105 -10.58 4.03 2.08
CA GLY A 105 -11.79 4.31 2.85
C GLY A 105 -11.89 5.79 3.23
N LEU A 106 -10.78 6.44 3.59
CA LEU A 106 -10.74 7.89 3.87
C LEU A 106 -11.06 8.77 2.65
N MET A 107 -10.73 8.30 1.44
CA MET A 107 -11.04 9.02 0.19
C MET A 107 -12.49 8.83 -0.27
N PHE A 108 -13.06 7.64 -0.08
CA PHE A 108 -14.34 7.26 -0.68
C PHE A 108 -15.50 7.27 0.33
N GLY A 109 -15.26 6.86 1.57
CA GLY A 109 -16.10 7.09 2.76
C GLY A 109 -17.63 7.06 2.60
N ASP A 110 -18.20 5.95 2.11
CA ASP A 110 -19.66 5.77 2.02
C ASP A 110 -20.07 4.33 2.38
N VAL A 111 -21.08 4.19 3.23
CA VAL A 111 -21.59 2.87 3.70
C VAL A 111 -22.25 2.08 2.58
N GLY A 112 -23.15 2.72 1.82
CA GLY A 112 -23.96 2.07 0.79
C GLY A 112 -23.14 1.70 -0.43
N GLN A 113 -22.34 2.64 -0.92
CA GLN A 113 -21.42 2.38 -2.03
C GLN A 113 -20.33 1.40 -1.59
N GLY A 114 -19.82 1.47 -0.36
CA GLY A 114 -18.89 0.49 0.21
C GLY A 114 -19.43 -0.95 0.16
N LEU A 115 -20.73 -1.15 0.46
CA LEU A 115 -21.39 -2.45 0.33
C LEU A 115 -21.47 -2.93 -1.13
N LEU A 116 -21.66 -2.03 -2.10
CA LEU A 116 -21.59 -2.36 -3.52
C LEU A 116 -20.16 -2.78 -3.93
N ILE A 117 -19.12 -2.13 -3.40
CA ILE A 117 -17.72 -2.53 -3.62
C ILE A 117 -17.46 -3.94 -3.06
N ILE A 118 -17.93 -4.24 -1.85
CA ILE A 118 -17.81 -5.57 -1.25
C ILE A 118 -18.50 -6.62 -2.14
N SER A 119 -19.70 -6.31 -2.61
CA SER A 119 -20.48 -7.20 -3.49
C SER A 119 -19.75 -7.49 -4.80
N LEU A 120 -19.16 -6.46 -5.42
CA LEU A 120 -18.33 -6.60 -6.60
C LEU A 120 -17.07 -7.45 -6.33
N GLY A 121 -16.37 -7.18 -5.23
CA GLY A 121 -15.18 -7.94 -4.83
C GLY A 121 -15.48 -9.42 -4.55
N TYR A 122 -16.61 -9.71 -3.90
CA TYR A 122 -17.10 -11.07 -3.66
C TYR A 122 -17.40 -11.79 -4.98
N PHE A 123 -18.07 -11.11 -5.92
CA PHE A 123 -18.35 -11.64 -7.24
C PHE A 123 -17.06 -11.99 -8.02
N LEU A 124 -16.05 -11.12 -7.99
CA LEU A 124 -14.75 -11.37 -8.64
C LEU A 124 -13.98 -12.53 -7.99
N ARG A 125 -14.03 -12.64 -6.66
CA ARG A 125 -13.25 -13.65 -5.92
C ARG A 125 -13.82 -15.06 -6.04
N PHE A 126 -15.14 -15.21 -5.92
CA PHE A 126 -15.77 -16.53 -5.78
C PHE A 126 -16.59 -16.96 -7.00
N ARG A 127 -17.17 -16.03 -7.75
CA ARG A 127 -18.10 -16.38 -8.84
C ARG A 127 -17.45 -16.41 -10.21
N LEU A 128 -16.44 -15.58 -10.44
CA LEU A 128 -15.76 -15.52 -11.71
C LEU A 128 -14.71 -16.64 -11.84
N ARG A 129 -14.80 -17.46 -12.90
CA ARG A 129 -13.74 -18.40 -13.31
C ARG A 129 -12.59 -17.63 -13.99
N ALA A 130 -12.01 -16.69 -13.27
CA ALA A 130 -10.95 -15.82 -13.76
C ALA A 130 -9.57 -16.23 -13.23
N ASN A 131 -8.54 -15.64 -13.84
CA ASN A 131 -7.14 -15.81 -13.46
C ASN A 131 -6.92 -15.46 -11.98
N GLU A 132 -5.86 -16.03 -11.39
CA GLU A 132 -5.50 -15.80 -9.98
C GLU A 132 -5.37 -14.31 -9.64
N ALA A 133 -4.87 -13.49 -10.57
CA ALA A 133 -4.78 -12.04 -10.41
C ALA A 133 -6.16 -11.37 -10.17
N VAL A 134 -7.19 -11.78 -10.90
CA VAL A 134 -8.54 -11.22 -10.75
C VAL A 134 -9.15 -11.62 -9.41
N LYS A 135 -8.87 -12.85 -8.93
CA LYS A 135 -9.30 -13.29 -7.60
C LYS A 135 -8.58 -12.52 -6.49
N LYS A 136 -7.28 -12.24 -6.66
CA LYS A 136 -6.51 -11.40 -5.72
C LYS A 136 -7.07 -9.98 -5.67
N LEU A 137 -7.33 -9.35 -6.84
CA LEU A 137 -8.00 -8.04 -6.93
C LEU A 137 -9.37 -8.04 -6.25
N GLY A 138 -10.20 -9.07 -6.46
CA GLY A 138 -11.49 -9.19 -5.79
C GLY A 138 -11.36 -9.19 -4.27
N GLY A 139 -10.35 -9.88 -3.72
CA GLY A 139 -10.08 -9.83 -2.29
C GLY A 139 -9.59 -8.46 -1.80
N THR A 140 -8.79 -7.74 -2.59
CA THR A 140 -8.39 -6.35 -2.28
C THR A 140 -9.60 -5.42 -2.25
N LEU A 141 -10.51 -5.53 -3.22
CA LEU A 141 -11.74 -4.73 -3.26
C LEU A 141 -12.64 -5.00 -2.05
N ILE A 142 -12.72 -6.24 -1.57
CA ILE A 142 -13.48 -6.56 -0.34
C ILE A 142 -12.90 -5.78 0.85
N LEU A 143 -11.58 -5.78 1.03
CA LEU A 143 -10.93 -5.05 2.13
C LEU A 143 -11.18 -3.54 2.00
N CYS A 144 -11.02 -2.98 0.80
CA CYS A 144 -11.32 -1.57 0.50
C CYS A 144 -12.79 -1.22 0.80
N GLY A 145 -13.73 -2.09 0.42
CA GLY A 145 -15.15 -1.88 0.66
C GLY A 145 -15.52 -1.94 2.15
N ILE A 146 -14.89 -2.83 2.93
CA ILE A 146 -15.07 -2.87 4.39
C ILE A 146 -14.55 -1.59 5.04
N ALA A 147 -13.37 -1.11 4.63
CA ALA A 147 -12.81 0.13 5.14
C ALA A 147 -13.62 1.36 4.73
N ALA A 148 -14.11 1.41 3.48
CA ALA A 148 -15.01 2.45 3.01
C ALA A 148 -16.33 2.48 3.79
N MET A 149 -16.89 1.31 4.12
CA MET A 149 -18.08 1.20 4.95
C MET A 149 -17.84 1.68 6.39
N PHE A 150 -16.70 1.32 6.96
CA PHE A 150 -16.29 1.77 8.29
C PHE A 150 -16.10 3.29 8.35
N VAL A 151 -15.39 3.88 7.38
CA VAL A 151 -15.20 5.32 7.31
C VAL A 151 -16.49 6.05 6.94
N GLY A 152 -17.32 5.47 6.07
CA GLY A 152 -18.63 6.03 5.72
C GLY A 152 -19.54 6.14 6.94
N PHE A 153 -19.45 5.20 7.88
CA PHE A 153 -20.12 5.32 9.17
C PHE A 153 -19.57 6.47 10.01
N LEU A 154 -18.26 6.73 9.97
CA LEU A 154 -17.61 7.85 10.68
C LEU A 154 -17.97 9.22 10.10
N TYR A 155 -18.11 9.31 8.76
CA TYR A 155 -18.60 10.51 8.07
C TYR A 155 -20.13 10.66 8.14
N GLY A 156 -20.86 9.58 8.42
CA GLY A 156 -22.32 9.58 8.45
C GLY A 156 -22.98 9.63 7.07
N SER A 157 -22.30 9.12 6.03
CA SER A 157 -22.80 9.07 4.65
C SER A 157 -23.27 7.67 4.26
N VAL A 158 -24.50 7.58 3.73
CA VAL A 158 -25.10 6.34 3.21
C VAL A 158 -25.65 6.60 1.80
N PHE A 159 -25.06 6.02 0.75
CA PHE A 159 -25.46 6.23 -0.65
C PHE A 159 -25.47 7.71 -1.08
N GLY A 160 -24.53 8.50 -0.56
CA GLY A 160 -24.42 9.94 -0.81
C GLY A 160 -25.51 10.78 -0.12
N LEU A 161 -26.31 10.18 0.77
CA LEU A 161 -27.27 10.90 1.61
C LEU A 161 -26.60 11.27 2.94
N GLU A 162 -26.70 12.54 3.33
CA GLU A 162 -26.16 13.08 4.59
C GLU A 162 -27.28 13.79 5.38
N GLY A 163 -27.18 13.77 6.72
CA GLY A 163 -28.00 14.60 7.62
C GLY A 163 -29.52 14.42 7.49
N GLU A 164 -30.25 15.51 7.23
CA GLU A 164 -31.72 15.53 7.16
C GLU A 164 -32.29 14.63 6.07
N HIS A 165 -31.57 14.44 4.95
CA HIS A 165 -32.00 13.55 3.88
C HIS A 165 -31.84 12.08 4.25
N LEU A 166 -30.83 11.73 5.05
CA LEU A 166 -30.66 10.38 5.60
C LEU A 166 -31.79 10.05 6.59
N LYS A 167 -32.19 11.02 7.41
CA LYS A 167 -33.35 10.92 8.31
C LYS A 167 -34.68 10.80 7.54
N HIS A 168 -34.85 11.50 6.43
CA HIS A 168 -36.06 11.46 5.61
C HIS A 168 -36.21 10.15 4.80
N TYR A 169 -35.12 9.63 4.22
CA TYR A 169 -35.17 8.46 3.33
C TYR A 169 -34.87 7.12 4.01
N LEU A 170 -34.03 7.09 5.06
CA LEU A 170 -33.60 5.87 5.75
C LEU A 170 -34.02 5.81 7.23
N GLY A 171 -34.51 6.90 7.83
CA GLY A 171 -34.94 6.94 9.24
C GLY A 171 -33.81 6.75 10.26
N LEU A 172 -32.55 6.85 9.84
CA LEU A 172 -31.35 6.73 10.67
C LEU A 172 -30.82 8.13 11.02
N GLU A 173 -30.46 8.37 12.28
CA GLU A 173 -29.76 9.58 12.73
C GLU A 173 -28.27 9.26 12.90
N LEU A 174 -27.50 9.33 11.81
CA LEU A 174 -26.05 9.29 11.89
C LEU A 174 -25.52 10.71 12.05
N HIS A 175 -25.09 11.04 13.27
CA HIS A 175 -24.30 12.26 13.48
C HIS A 175 -22.88 12.01 12.95
N PRO A 176 -22.30 12.91 12.13
CA PRO A 176 -20.92 12.79 11.69
C PRO A 176 -20.00 12.87 12.92
N LEU A 177 -19.43 11.74 13.30
CA LEU A 177 -18.57 11.61 14.48
C LEU A 177 -17.15 12.11 14.23
N LEU A 178 -16.69 12.08 12.98
CA LEU A 178 -15.35 12.53 12.64
C LEU A 178 -15.30 13.99 12.24
N PHE A 179 -16.16 14.42 11.29
CA PHE A 179 -16.25 15.76 10.69
C PHE A 179 -17.04 15.69 9.36
N ASN A 180 -17.68 16.78 8.90
CA ASN A 180 -18.25 16.88 7.54
C ASN A 180 -17.23 17.52 6.58
N PRO A 181 -16.59 16.76 5.66
CA PRO A 181 -15.49 17.25 4.82
C PRO A 181 -15.78 18.57 4.07
N MET A 182 -17.05 18.85 3.76
CA MET A 182 -17.49 20.05 3.06
C MET A 182 -17.65 21.31 3.93
N GLN A 183 -17.94 21.18 5.23
CA GLN A 183 -18.28 22.35 6.06
C GLN A 183 -17.02 23.12 6.51
N ASP A 184 -15.89 22.45 6.62
CA ASP A 184 -14.58 23.04 6.98
C ASP A 184 -13.47 22.21 6.33
N ILE A 185 -13.31 22.48 5.03
CA ILE A 185 -12.25 21.93 4.17
C ILE A 185 -10.85 22.04 4.81
N PRO A 186 -10.48 23.14 5.52
CA PRO A 186 -9.20 23.23 6.20
C PRO A 186 -8.94 22.10 7.21
N SER A 187 -9.92 21.71 8.02
CA SER A 187 -9.71 20.61 8.98
C SER A 187 -9.64 19.24 8.31
N ALA A 188 -10.37 19.02 7.20
CA ALA A 188 -10.26 17.81 6.38
C ALA A 188 -8.85 17.68 5.77
N ILE A 189 -8.29 18.78 5.26
CA ILE A 189 -6.91 18.84 4.78
C ILE A 189 -5.93 18.56 5.91
N ALA A 190 -6.09 19.21 7.07
CA ALA A 190 -5.22 19.00 8.23
C ALA A 190 -5.29 17.55 8.77
N PHE A 191 -6.46 16.92 8.72
CA PHE A 191 -6.64 15.51 9.05
C PHE A 191 -5.91 14.60 8.06
N ALA A 192 -6.09 14.82 6.75
CA ALA A 192 -5.41 14.06 5.71
C ALA A 192 -3.87 14.18 5.80
N LEU A 193 -3.36 15.37 6.09
CA LEU A 193 -1.94 15.61 6.32
C LEU A 193 -1.43 14.85 7.56
N ARG A 194 -2.18 14.84 8.67
CA ARG A 194 -1.83 14.05 9.87
C ARG A 194 -1.80 12.55 9.60
N VAL A 195 -2.80 12.02 8.90
CA VAL A 195 -2.82 10.61 8.46
C VAL A 195 -1.61 10.30 7.58
N GLY A 196 -1.30 11.20 6.63
CA GLY A 196 -0.11 11.10 5.79
C GLY A 196 1.18 11.04 6.60
N VAL A 197 1.34 11.92 7.59
CA VAL A 197 2.52 11.92 8.46
C VAL A 197 2.63 10.62 9.26
N VAL A 198 1.52 10.08 9.79
CA VAL A 198 1.52 8.78 10.48
C VAL A 198 1.98 7.66 9.56
N LEU A 199 1.48 7.61 8.32
CA LEU A 199 1.91 6.61 7.31
C LEU A 199 3.37 6.77 6.93
N LEU A 200 3.82 8.03 6.78
CA LEU A 200 5.21 8.36 6.49
C LEU A 200 6.14 7.92 7.64
N ILE A 201 5.73 8.07 8.90
CA ILE A 201 6.45 7.59 10.08
C ILE A 201 6.49 6.06 10.09
N LEU A 202 5.37 5.41 9.79
CA LEU A 202 5.29 3.95 9.68
C LEU A 202 6.29 3.41 8.64
N GLY A 203 6.42 4.07 7.49
CA GLY A 203 7.41 3.72 6.47
C GLY A 203 8.85 3.88 6.94
N CYS A 204 9.16 4.97 7.65
CA CYS A 204 10.48 5.16 8.27
C CYS A 204 10.76 4.13 9.37
N ALA A 205 9.75 3.73 10.14
CA ALA A 205 9.88 2.69 11.16
C ALA A 205 10.21 1.32 10.54
N LEU A 206 9.61 0.98 9.39
CA LEU A 206 9.98 -0.23 8.65
C LEU A 206 11.41 -0.17 8.11
N ASN A 207 11.83 0.98 7.59
CA ASN A 207 13.22 1.15 7.15
C ASN A 207 14.20 0.98 8.32
N MET A 208 13.89 1.57 9.48
CA MET A 208 14.69 1.43 10.68
C MET A 208 14.77 -0.04 11.14
N ALA A 209 13.65 -0.78 11.10
CA ALA A 209 13.65 -2.19 11.42
C ALA A 209 14.55 -2.99 10.47
N ASN A 210 14.54 -2.66 9.17
CA ASN A 210 15.42 -3.27 8.18
C ASN A 210 16.90 -3.01 8.52
N GLU A 211 17.29 -1.75 8.75
CA GLU A 211 18.67 -1.37 9.09
C GLU A 211 19.19 -1.98 10.40
N VAL A 212 18.30 -2.16 11.40
CA VAL A 212 18.62 -2.82 12.66
C VAL A 212 18.84 -4.32 12.46
N MET A 213 18.04 -4.97 11.61
CA MET A 213 18.24 -6.38 11.23
C MET A 213 19.58 -6.59 10.51
N HIS A 214 20.07 -5.58 9.79
CA HIS A 214 21.38 -5.56 9.14
C HIS A 214 22.55 -5.12 10.05
N HIS A 215 22.31 -4.99 11.36
CA HIS A 215 23.29 -4.57 12.38
C HIS A 215 23.95 -3.18 12.15
N LYS A 216 23.35 -2.30 11.32
CA LYS A 216 23.85 -0.94 11.03
C LYS A 216 23.20 0.11 11.92
N TYR A 217 23.47 0.06 13.23
CA TYR A 217 22.81 0.91 14.22
C TYR A 217 23.06 2.42 14.04
N VAL A 218 24.26 2.82 13.60
CA VAL A 218 24.58 4.24 13.36
C VAL A 218 23.83 4.76 12.14
N HIS A 219 23.78 3.98 11.06
CA HIS A 219 23.01 4.30 9.86
C HIS A 219 21.49 4.35 10.16
N ALA A 220 20.97 3.51 11.06
CA ALA A 220 19.56 3.54 11.47
C ALA A 220 19.15 4.84 12.19
N VAL A 221 20.07 5.47 12.93
CA VAL A 221 19.80 6.73 13.66
C VAL A 221 19.93 7.93 12.73
N VAL A 222 20.99 7.95 11.92
CA VAL A 222 21.40 9.14 11.16
C VAL A 222 20.91 9.14 9.71
N SER A 223 20.45 8.00 9.18
CA SER A 223 19.93 7.94 7.82
C SER A 223 18.71 8.85 7.63
N PRO A 224 18.55 9.42 6.42
CA PRO A 224 17.40 10.26 6.10
C PRO A 224 16.03 9.61 6.36
N TYR A 225 15.96 8.28 6.27
CA TYR A 225 14.74 7.49 6.48
C TYR A 225 14.69 6.78 7.85
N GLY A 226 15.62 7.11 8.75
CA GLY A 226 15.71 6.59 10.12
C GLY A 226 15.07 7.52 11.17
N ILE A 227 15.66 7.56 12.36
CA ILE A 227 15.15 8.35 13.50
C ILE A 227 15.12 9.85 13.20
N ALA A 228 16.13 10.36 12.49
CA ALA A 228 16.18 11.76 12.09
C ALA A 228 14.99 12.17 11.19
N GLY A 229 14.55 11.30 10.29
CA GLY A 229 13.37 11.52 9.45
C GLY A 229 12.05 11.49 10.24
N ILE A 230 11.91 10.57 11.19
CA ILE A 230 10.75 10.52 12.09
C ILE A 230 10.68 11.78 12.96
N TRP A 231 11.83 12.23 13.47
CA TRP A 231 11.94 13.45 14.25
C TRP A 231 11.57 14.67 13.42
N LEU A 232 12.06 14.79 12.18
CA LEU A 232 11.67 15.87 11.26
C LEU A 232 10.15 15.91 11.05
N LEU A 233 9.51 14.76 10.85
CA LEU A 233 8.06 14.66 10.62
C LEU A 233 7.24 15.04 11.86
N LEU A 234 7.63 14.56 13.04
CA LEU A 234 6.97 14.89 14.31
C LEU A 234 7.21 16.35 14.73
N GLY A 235 8.45 16.81 14.61
CA GLY A 235 8.83 18.19 14.92
C GLY A 235 8.18 19.19 13.97
N GLY A 236 8.20 18.91 12.67
CA GLY A 236 7.55 19.73 11.65
C GLY A 236 6.03 19.83 11.85
N THR A 237 5.35 18.73 12.16
CA THR A 237 3.90 18.75 12.42
C THR A 237 3.54 19.54 13.68
N LEU A 238 4.30 19.41 14.78
CA LEU A 238 4.05 20.16 16.01
C LEU A 238 4.24 21.67 15.82
N VAL A 239 5.28 22.07 15.08
CA VAL A 239 5.58 23.47 14.77
C VAL A 239 4.47 24.08 13.91
N VAL A 240 4.05 23.39 12.84
CA VAL A 240 2.96 23.83 11.94
C VAL A 240 1.61 23.85 12.66
N SER A 241 1.32 22.91 13.55
CA SER A 241 0.05 22.86 14.28
C SER A 241 -0.09 23.95 15.35
N LYS A 242 1.02 24.49 15.88
CA LYS A 242 0.99 25.55 16.90
C LYS A 242 0.93 26.96 16.32
N HIS A 243 1.67 27.24 15.25
CA HIS A 243 1.85 28.59 14.72
C HIS A 243 1.19 28.80 13.35
N GLY A 244 0.57 27.75 12.78
CA GLY A 244 0.04 27.80 11.42
C GLY A 244 1.15 28.02 10.38
N VAL A 245 0.83 28.76 9.31
CA VAL A 245 1.77 29.09 8.21
C VAL A 245 2.35 30.51 8.34
N ASN A 246 2.20 31.15 9.51
CA ASN A 246 2.68 32.51 9.72
C ASN A 246 4.20 32.51 9.91
N LEU A 247 4.94 32.87 8.86
CA LEU A 247 6.42 32.88 8.85
C LEU A 247 7.03 33.69 9.99
N THR A 248 6.39 34.79 10.41
CA THR A 248 6.91 35.69 11.44
C THR A 248 6.87 35.08 12.84
N GLU A 249 5.83 34.32 13.17
CA GLU A 249 5.72 33.63 14.46
C GLU A 249 6.56 32.34 14.47
N LEU A 250 6.69 31.71 13.30
CA LEU A 250 7.49 30.49 13.12
C LEU A 250 8.98 30.69 13.42
N ILE A 251 9.55 31.80 12.93
CA ILE A 251 10.99 32.12 13.07
C ILE A 251 11.32 32.57 14.50
N GLY A 252 10.35 33.12 15.24
CA GLY A 252 10.53 33.59 16.61
C GLY A 252 10.38 32.51 17.68
N ASP A 253 9.82 31.34 17.34
CA ASP A 253 9.53 30.30 18.32
C ASP A 253 10.72 29.36 18.57
N ALA A 254 11.01 29.10 19.85
CA ALA A 254 12.11 28.25 20.29
C ALA A 254 11.94 26.78 19.86
N SER A 255 10.71 26.35 19.52
CA SER A 255 10.41 24.97 19.10
C SER A 255 10.88 24.62 17.69
N LEU A 256 11.20 25.62 16.85
CA LEU A 256 11.70 25.40 15.48
C LEU A 256 13.08 24.73 15.46
N ILE A 257 13.93 25.08 16.43
CA ILE A 257 15.30 24.54 16.52
C ILE A 257 15.29 23.02 16.76
N PRO A 258 14.64 22.49 17.82
CA PRO A 258 14.57 21.04 18.03
C PRO A 258 13.62 20.35 17.03
N GLY A 259 12.64 21.06 16.45
CA GLY A 259 11.63 20.46 15.57
C GLY A 259 12.10 20.25 14.13
N ILE A 260 12.86 21.19 13.58
CA ILE A 260 13.22 21.19 12.14
C ILE A 260 14.74 21.27 11.97
N VAL A 261 15.40 22.22 12.63
CA VAL A 261 16.83 22.50 12.37
C VAL A 261 17.72 21.34 12.83
N LEU A 262 17.48 20.82 14.04
CA LEU A 262 18.26 19.73 14.63
C LEU A 262 18.18 18.41 13.83
N PRO A 263 17.00 17.89 13.43
CA PRO A 263 16.94 16.69 12.61
C PRO A 263 17.59 16.87 11.23
N ILE A 264 17.46 18.03 10.59
CA ILE A 264 18.17 18.32 9.33
C ILE A 264 19.69 18.29 9.55
N PHE A 265 20.17 18.87 10.65
CA PHE A 265 21.59 18.83 11.01
C PHE A 265 22.10 17.41 11.26
N LEU A 266 21.29 16.55 11.89
CA LEU A 266 21.63 15.14 12.07
C LEU A 266 21.74 14.41 10.72
N MET A 267 20.79 14.62 9.80
CA MET A 267 20.85 14.04 8.45
C MET A 267 22.11 14.50 7.69
N PHE A 268 22.47 15.78 7.82
CA PHE A 268 23.71 16.33 7.27
C PHE A 268 24.95 15.64 7.85
N MET A 269 25.02 15.46 9.17
CA MET A 269 26.12 14.77 9.82
C MET A 269 26.26 13.31 9.36
N GLY A 270 25.13 12.62 9.09
CA GLY A 270 25.14 11.25 8.56
C GLY A 270 25.69 11.17 7.15
N ALA A 271 25.21 12.04 6.26
CA ALA A 271 25.69 12.10 4.88
C ALA A 271 27.20 12.42 4.82
N TRP A 272 27.68 13.32 5.69
CA TRP A 272 29.10 13.69 5.71
C TRP A 272 30.01 12.61 6.31
N ARG A 273 29.60 11.97 7.42
CA ARG A 273 30.45 11.03 8.16
C ARG A 273 30.34 9.58 7.67
N ASP A 274 29.14 9.12 7.32
CA ASP A 274 28.86 7.69 7.06
C ASP A 274 28.87 7.38 5.55
N ALA A 275 28.31 8.27 4.73
CA ALA A 275 28.31 8.12 3.27
C ALA A 275 29.59 8.66 2.59
N GLY A 276 30.49 9.31 3.34
CA GLY A 276 31.76 9.82 2.83
C GLY A 276 31.62 10.91 1.76
N LEU A 277 30.48 11.59 1.72
CA LEU A 277 30.19 12.63 0.74
C LEU A 277 30.97 13.91 1.05
N SER A 278 31.28 14.67 -0.01
CA SER A 278 31.85 16.02 0.18
C SER A 278 30.87 16.92 0.93
N PHE A 279 31.38 17.88 1.70
CA PHE A 279 30.57 18.81 2.51
C PHE A 279 29.42 19.44 1.72
N GLY A 280 29.67 19.86 0.47
CA GLY A 280 28.65 20.44 -0.40
C GLY A 280 27.56 19.44 -0.82
N MET A 281 27.93 18.19 -1.11
CA MET A 281 26.96 17.15 -1.47
C MET A 281 26.12 16.72 -0.26
N ALA A 282 26.72 16.59 0.93
CA ALA A 282 26.01 16.26 2.15
C ALA A 282 24.95 17.33 2.51
N LEU A 283 25.26 18.62 2.30
CA LEU A 283 24.30 19.71 2.49
C LEU A 283 23.15 19.65 1.47
N LEU A 284 23.47 19.39 0.20
CA LEU A 284 22.48 19.24 -0.86
C LEU A 284 21.55 18.07 -0.59
N GLU A 285 22.10 16.93 -0.17
CA GLU A 285 21.31 15.74 0.17
C GLU A 285 20.38 15.98 1.37
N ALA A 286 20.86 16.63 2.43
CA ALA A 286 20.01 17.01 3.56
C ALA A 286 18.85 17.93 3.13
N TYR A 287 19.12 18.90 2.24
CA TYR A 287 18.11 19.79 1.67
C TYR A 287 17.11 19.04 0.78
N GLU A 288 17.59 18.15 -0.10
CA GLU A 288 16.75 17.33 -0.97
C GLU A 288 15.83 16.45 -0.14
N ASN A 289 16.37 15.79 0.90
CA ASN A 289 15.58 14.94 1.79
C ASN A 289 14.53 15.73 2.56
N ALA A 290 14.87 16.90 3.11
CA ALA A 290 13.90 17.77 3.78
C ALA A 290 12.78 18.21 2.83
N THR A 291 13.13 18.61 1.60
CA THR A 291 12.17 18.99 0.55
C THR A 291 11.28 17.80 0.16
N ARG A 292 11.86 16.61 0.03
CA ARG A 292 11.13 15.37 -0.28
C ARG A 292 10.11 15.02 0.81
N TYR A 293 10.46 15.19 2.09
CA TYR A 293 9.50 15.01 3.19
C TYR A 293 8.33 15.98 3.13
N LEU A 294 8.59 17.25 2.80
CA LEU A 294 7.54 18.25 2.61
C LEU A 294 6.63 17.88 1.44
N LEU A 295 7.20 17.57 0.27
CA LEU A 295 6.44 17.19 -0.92
C LEU A 295 5.61 15.92 -0.71
N ASN A 296 6.18 14.91 -0.05
CA ASN A 296 5.47 13.67 0.27
C ASN A 296 4.31 13.93 1.24
N SER A 297 4.50 14.79 2.25
CA SER A 297 3.43 15.15 3.20
C SER A 297 2.30 15.90 2.49
N ILE A 298 2.63 16.89 1.66
CA ILE A 298 1.69 17.67 0.83
C ILE A 298 0.88 16.76 -0.10
N SER A 299 1.50 15.70 -0.65
CA SER A 299 0.80 14.76 -1.54
C SER A 299 -0.41 14.09 -0.88
N PHE A 300 -0.41 13.90 0.45
CA PHE A 300 -1.54 13.33 1.18
C PHE A 300 -2.77 14.24 1.22
N MET A 301 -2.67 15.53 0.87
CA MET A 301 -3.86 16.38 0.70
C MET A 301 -4.85 15.79 -0.30
N ARG A 302 -4.39 14.97 -1.25
CA ARG A 302 -5.26 14.27 -2.20
C ARG A 302 -6.28 13.35 -1.53
N VAL A 303 -5.98 12.83 -0.34
CA VAL A 303 -6.95 12.05 0.45
C VAL A 303 -8.17 12.93 0.75
N SER A 304 -7.93 14.15 1.25
CA SER A 304 -9.00 15.11 1.55
C SER A 304 -9.67 15.64 0.28
N ILE A 305 -8.92 15.91 -0.79
CA ILE A 305 -9.51 16.42 -2.05
C ILE A 305 -10.53 15.41 -2.59
N LEU A 306 -10.19 14.12 -2.62
CA LEU A 306 -11.10 13.10 -3.11
C LEU A 306 -12.32 12.90 -2.20
N ALA A 307 -12.13 12.96 -0.88
CA ALA A 307 -13.26 12.92 0.05
C ALA A 307 -14.23 14.10 -0.14
N VAL A 308 -13.69 15.31 -0.35
CA VAL A 308 -14.50 16.51 -0.63
C VAL A 308 -15.22 16.40 -1.97
N VAL A 309 -14.55 15.89 -3.00
CA VAL A 309 -15.18 15.66 -4.32
C VAL A 309 -16.31 14.64 -4.22
N HIS A 310 -16.12 13.55 -3.47
CA HIS A 310 -17.15 12.54 -3.22
C HIS A 310 -18.42 13.14 -2.60
N VAL A 311 -18.26 13.92 -1.53
CA VAL A 311 -19.39 14.60 -0.88
C VAL A 311 -20.02 15.62 -1.83
N ALA A 312 -19.23 16.38 -2.58
CA ALA A 312 -19.74 17.37 -3.52
C ALA A 312 -20.58 16.74 -4.66
N LEU A 313 -20.12 15.63 -5.25
CA LEU A 313 -20.88 14.91 -6.28
C LEU A 313 -22.17 14.30 -5.72
N SER A 314 -22.11 13.76 -4.50
CA SER A 314 -23.28 13.25 -3.79
C SER A 314 -24.30 14.35 -3.50
N MET A 315 -23.85 15.53 -3.07
CA MET A 315 -24.71 16.70 -2.85
C MET A 315 -25.37 17.19 -4.14
N ILE A 316 -24.64 17.19 -5.27
CA ILE A 316 -25.21 17.54 -6.59
C ILE A 316 -26.33 16.56 -6.96
N MET A 317 -26.13 15.26 -6.77
CA MET A 317 -27.16 14.26 -7.00
C MET A 317 -28.42 14.53 -6.16
N VAL A 318 -28.25 14.78 -4.86
CA VAL A 318 -29.36 15.06 -3.93
C VAL A 318 -30.09 16.36 -4.29
N ASN A 319 -29.37 17.40 -4.68
CA ASN A 319 -29.97 18.65 -5.13
C ASN A 319 -30.81 18.46 -6.39
N ILE A 320 -30.34 17.66 -7.37
CA ILE A 320 -31.12 17.33 -8.57
C ILE A 320 -32.40 16.56 -8.17
N MET A 321 -32.30 15.62 -7.23
CA MET A 321 -33.46 14.89 -6.71
C MET A 321 -34.48 15.84 -6.05
N GLY A 322 -34.02 16.82 -5.27
CA GLY A 322 -34.87 17.81 -4.60
C GLY A 322 -35.56 18.81 -5.52
N MET A 323 -35.04 19.01 -6.74
CA MET A 323 -35.65 19.89 -7.76
C MET A 323 -36.78 19.22 -8.55
N LEU A 324 -36.95 17.90 -8.44
CA LEU A 324 -37.97 17.16 -9.19
C LEU A 324 -39.35 17.27 -8.51
N PRO A 325 -40.43 17.49 -9.28
CA PRO A 325 -41.77 17.62 -8.71
C PRO A 325 -42.24 16.31 -8.05
N ALA A 326 -42.88 16.40 -6.88
CA ALA A 326 -43.43 15.28 -6.12
C ALA A 326 -44.71 14.66 -6.76
N THR A 327 -44.63 14.33 -8.05
CA THR A 327 -45.66 13.61 -8.80
C THR A 327 -45.26 12.15 -8.98
N LEU A 328 -46.20 11.27 -9.30
CA LEU A 328 -45.93 9.85 -9.61
C LEU A 328 -44.83 9.67 -10.69
N LEU A 329 -44.83 10.55 -11.69
CA LEU A 329 -43.79 10.57 -12.73
C LEU A 329 -42.44 11.07 -12.17
N GLY A 330 -42.48 12.09 -11.31
CA GLY A 330 -41.30 12.65 -10.66
C GLY A 330 -40.64 11.71 -9.66
N SER A 331 -41.39 10.85 -8.96
CA SER A 331 -40.81 9.83 -8.07
C SER A 331 -40.06 8.75 -8.84
N ILE A 332 -40.56 8.33 -10.01
CA ILE A 332 -39.87 7.37 -10.88
C ILE A 332 -38.57 7.99 -11.40
N LEU A 333 -38.61 9.25 -11.83
CA LEU A 333 -37.44 9.96 -12.31
C LEU A 333 -36.40 10.17 -11.19
N THR A 334 -36.84 10.51 -9.98
CA THR A 334 -35.98 10.66 -8.79
C THR A 334 -35.27 9.35 -8.46
N ALA A 335 -35.97 8.21 -8.51
CA ALA A 335 -35.35 6.90 -8.32
C ALA A 335 -34.33 6.58 -9.42
N GLY A 336 -34.62 6.95 -10.68
CA GLY A 336 -33.68 6.82 -11.79
C GLY A 336 -32.42 7.63 -11.60
N VAL A 337 -32.55 8.90 -11.17
CA VAL A 337 -31.41 9.78 -10.85
C VAL A 337 -30.61 9.23 -9.68
N PHE A 338 -31.26 8.72 -8.63
CA PHE A 338 -30.58 8.15 -7.47
C PHE A 338 -29.74 6.92 -7.83
N ILE A 339 -30.31 5.97 -8.57
CA ILE A 339 -29.59 4.74 -8.98
C ILE A 339 -28.49 5.09 -9.98
N GLY A 340 -28.82 5.87 -11.02
CA GLY A 340 -27.86 6.27 -12.05
C GLY A 340 -26.72 7.10 -11.50
N GLY A 341 -27.03 8.06 -10.63
CA GLY A 341 -26.07 8.92 -9.94
C GLY A 341 -25.12 8.11 -9.06
N ASN A 342 -25.64 7.26 -8.18
CA ASN A 342 -24.81 6.40 -7.33
C ASN A 342 -23.91 5.45 -8.14
N VAL A 343 -24.41 4.86 -9.23
CA VAL A 343 -23.59 3.99 -10.10
C VAL A 343 -22.49 4.79 -10.80
N ALA A 344 -22.79 5.99 -11.30
CA ALA A 344 -21.82 6.85 -11.96
C ALA A 344 -20.72 7.34 -11.00
N ILE A 345 -21.12 7.82 -9.82
CA ILE A 345 -20.21 8.24 -8.73
C ILE A 345 -19.34 7.05 -8.33
N LEU A 346 -19.94 5.90 -8.02
CA LEU A 346 -19.22 4.69 -7.64
C LEU A 346 -18.20 4.28 -8.70
N MET A 347 -18.57 4.25 -9.99
CA MET A 347 -17.62 3.84 -11.03
C MET A 347 -16.43 4.80 -11.11
N ILE A 348 -16.69 6.09 -11.30
CA ILE A 348 -15.61 7.07 -11.55
C ILE A 348 -14.73 7.18 -10.30
N GLU A 349 -15.33 7.35 -9.13
CA GLU A 349 -14.57 7.62 -7.93
C GLU A 349 -13.89 6.40 -7.35
N MET A 350 -14.45 5.19 -7.50
CA MET A 350 -13.74 3.96 -7.16
C MET A 350 -12.43 3.87 -7.95
N PHE A 351 -12.46 4.10 -9.27
CA PHE A 351 -11.24 4.04 -10.08
C PHE A 351 -10.23 5.11 -9.69
N VAL A 352 -10.66 6.36 -9.52
CA VAL A 352 -9.78 7.48 -9.17
C VAL A 352 -9.18 7.30 -7.78
N SER A 353 -9.98 6.97 -6.78
CA SER A 353 -9.51 6.73 -5.41
C SER A 353 -8.57 5.52 -5.32
N PHE A 354 -8.82 4.45 -6.07
CA PHE A 354 -7.93 3.29 -6.13
C PHE A 354 -6.56 3.64 -6.71
N ILE A 355 -6.52 4.33 -7.87
CA ILE A 355 -5.27 4.77 -8.51
C ILE A 355 -4.51 5.74 -7.59
N GLN A 356 -5.24 6.67 -6.95
CA GLN A 356 -4.61 7.65 -6.08
C GLN A 356 -4.06 7.01 -4.79
N THR A 357 -4.74 5.99 -4.26
CA THR A 357 -4.25 5.20 -3.13
C THR A 357 -2.98 4.43 -3.51
N LEU A 358 -2.94 3.83 -4.73
CA LEU A 358 -1.74 3.17 -5.24
C LEU A 358 -0.57 4.15 -5.35
N ARG A 359 -0.82 5.36 -5.87
CA ARG A 359 0.22 6.39 -5.98
C ARG A 359 0.83 6.69 -4.61
N LEU A 360 -0.01 6.99 -3.61
CA LEU A 360 0.43 7.28 -2.23
C LEU A 360 1.30 6.17 -1.64
N HIS A 361 0.96 4.90 -1.91
CA HIS A 361 1.74 3.78 -1.41
C HIS A 361 3.05 3.58 -2.20
N PHE A 362 3.03 3.72 -3.52
CA PHE A 362 4.17 3.43 -4.38
C PHE A 362 5.23 4.55 -4.40
N TYR A 363 4.82 5.81 -4.38
CA TYR A 363 5.76 6.93 -4.52
C TYR A 363 6.11 7.58 -3.19
N GLU A 364 5.17 7.68 -2.25
CA GLU A 364 5.39 8.37 -0.98
C GLU A 364 5.75 7.41 0.17
N TRP A 365 5.20 6.19 0.18
CA TRP A 365 5.43 5.22 1.25
C TRP A 365 6.56 4.21 0.94
N PHE A 366 6.47 3.48 -0.18
CA PHE A 366 7.45 2.46 -0.58
C PHE A 366 8.84 3.05 -0.80
N SER A 367 8.96 4.25 -1.36
CA SER A 367 10.24 4.92 -1.63
C SER A 367 11.13 5.11 -0.39
N LYS A 368 10.59 4.93 0.82
CA LYS A 368 11.31 5.08 2.09
C LYS A 368 12.03 3.85 2.60
N PHE A 369 11.58 2.66 2.20
CA PHE A 369 12.09 1.40 2.76
C PHE A 369 12.25 0.30 1.69
N TYR A 370 11.67 0.50 0.50
CA TYR A 370 11.56 -0.51 -0.54
C TYR A 370 12.39 -0.14 -1.75
N SER A 371 13.48 -0.87 -1.99
CA SER A 371 14.34 -0.61 -3.15
C SER A 371 13.90 -1.33 -4.43
N GLY A 372 12.98 -2.30 -4.32
CA GLY A 372 12.25 -2.88 -5.45
C GLY A 372 13.17 -3.43 -6.55
N GLY A 373 13.73 -4.62 -6.33
CA GLY A 373 14.66 -5.24 -7.29
C GLY A 373 15.04 -6.68 -6.98
N GLY A 374 14.26 -7.36 -6.12
CA GLY A 374 14.45 -8.77 -5.82
C GLY A 374 14.03 -9.66 -6.98
N LYS A 375 14.61 -10.86 -7.04
CA LYS A 375 14.16 -11.90 -7.98
C LYS A 375 13.06 -12.71 -7.31
N LYS A 376 11.89 -12.81 -7.92
CA LYS A 376 10.80 -13.63 -7.37
C LYS A 376 11.18 -15.12 -7.39
N PHE A 377 10.81 -15.85 -6.35
CA PHE A 377 10.91 -17.30 -6.33
C PHE A 377 9.86 -17.91 -7.27
N GLU A 378 10.34 -18.50 -8.36
CA GLU A 378 9.54 -19.29 -9.29
C GLU A 378 9.97 -20.76 -9.15
N PRO A 379 9.20 -21.60 -8.44
CA PRO A 379 9.56 -23.00 -8.27
C PRO A 379 9.48 -23.71 -9.63
N PHE A 380 10.37 -24.68 -9.81
CA PHE A 380 10.29 -25.59 -10.95
C PHE A 380 9.02 -26.45 -10.83
N LYS A 381 7.94 -26.01 -11.47
CA LYS A 381 6.63 -26.66 -11.40
C LYS A 381 6.10 -26.96 -12.79
N VAL A 382 5.78 -28.23 -13.02
CA VAL A 382 5.07 -28.65 -14.23
C VAL A 382 3.61 -28.18 -14.14
N MET A 383 3.28 -27.09 -14.83
CA MET A 383 1.90 -26.58 -14.90
C MET A 383 1.07 -27.42 -15.87
N ARG A 384 0.32 -28.40 -15.36
CA ARG A 384 -0.67 -29.16 -16.14
C ARG A 384 -2.00 -28.40 -16.07
N LYS A 385 -2.50 -27.91 -17.22
CA LYS A 385 -3.70 -27.06 -17.28
C LYS A 385 -5.00 -27.89 -17.28
N TYR A 386 -4.97 -29.14 -17.73
CA TYR A 386 -6.20 -29.95 -17.91
C TYR A 386 -6.19 -31.38 -17.32
N THR A 387 -5.10 -31.89 -16.74
CA THR A 387 -5.07 -33.27 -16.22
C THR A 387 -4.57 -33.31 -14.76
N TYR A 388 -5.45 -33.78 -13.86
CA TYR A 388 -5.10 -34.25 -12.52
C TYR A 388 -4.82 -35.75 -12.60
N ILE A 389 -3.74 -36.22 -11.98
CA ILE A 389 -3.53 -37.66 -11.72
C ILE A 389 -3.87 -37.88 -10.26
#